data_AF-A0A422MQX0-F1
#
_entry.id   AF-A0A422MQX0-F1
#
_cell.length_a   1.000
_cell.length_b   1.000
_cell.length_c   1.000
_cell.angle_alpha   90.00
_cell.angle_beta   90.00
_cell.angle_gamma   90.00
#
_symmetry.space_group_name_H-M   'P 1'
#
loop_
_entity.id
_entity.type
_entity.pdbx_description
1 polymer ?
#
loop_
_entity_poly.entity_id
_entity_poly.type
_entity_poly.pdbx_seq_one_letter_code
_entity_poly.pdbx_strand_id
1 'polypeptide(L)'
;MPGSFSETQAVGVPVALLLLDGSTVKGTIFTYNPVEELIVLFQGISGNTPNVKIIRTRFIKEINAVNDAEAEKLPPQLDLKARLPSMHAGRERSLFKYANSQLRAAREKRAVLLQTDDRNTPIAALDALTKLARIYPDIHWDKEEGVIRFNQEVFVRGTPDWNTPVAVAADGATDNSVSLVGRIQKTLAKK
;
A
#
# COMPACT_ATOMS: atom_id res chain seq x y z
N MET A 1 8.42 12.61 32.75
CA MET A 1 7.31 11.63 32.79
C MET A 1 6.97 11.35 34.25
N PRO A 2 5.81 11.76 34.78
CA PRO A 2 5.27 11.08 35.98
C PRO A 2 5.11 9.61 35.60
N GLY A 3 5.67 8.73 36.43
CA GLY A 3 6.07 7.39 36.02
C GLY A 3 4.96 6.35 35.90
N SER A 4 5.39 5.23 35.30
CA SER A 4 4.84 3.87 35.34
C SER A 4 3.97 3.32 34.21
N PHE A 5 3.96 3.91 33.01
CA PHE A 5 3.62 3.13 31.81
C PHE A 5 4.89 2.55 31.18
N SER A 6 5.19 1.28 31.48
CA SER A 6 6.23 0.56 30.74
C SER A 6 5.76 0.33 29.30
N GLU A 7 6.66 0.49 28.33
CA GLU A 7 6.38 0.52 26.88
C GLU A 7 5.56 -0.67 26.37
N THR A 8 5.67 -1.83 27.01
CA THR A 8 4.97 -3.07 26.65
C THR A 8 3.61 -3.24 27.33
N GLN A 9 3.31 -2.47 28.38
CA GLN A 9 2.05 -2.58 29.14
C GLN A 9 0.97 -1.61 28.67
N ALA A 10 1.32 -0.59 27.88
CA ALA A 10 0.37 0.43 27.43
C ALA A 10 -0.40 0.05 26.16
N VAL A 11 0.14 -0.85 25.33
CA VAL A 11 -0.53 -1.30 24.09
C VAL A 11 -1.79 -2.09 24.45
N GLY A 12 -2.91 -1.73 23.82
CA GLY A 12 -4.22 -2.30 24.08
C GLY A 12 -4.98 -1.62 25.22
N VAL A 13 -4.39 -0.63 25.89
CA VAL A 13 -5.08 0.14 26.93
C VAL A 13 -5.97 1.21 26.30
N PRO A 14 -7.27 1.28 26.64
CA PRO A 14 -8.12 2.41 26.29
C PRO A 14 -7.65 3.66 27.04
N VAL A 15 -7.42 4.75 26.33
CA VAL A 15 -6.94 6.01 26.91
C VAL A 15 -7.73 7.21 26.40
N ALA A 16 -7.75 8.25 27.23
CA ALA A 16 -8.12 9.61 26.87
C ALA A 16 -6.88 10.49 26.97
N LEU A 17 -6.42 11.02 25.83
CA LEU A 17 -5.31 11.95 25.74
C LEU A 17 -5.83 13.38 25.82
N LEU A 18 -5.36 14.16 26.79
CA LEU A 18 -5.56 15.60 26.82
C LEU A 18 -4.40 16.25 26.05
N LEU A 19 -4.70 16.98 24.99
CA LEU A 19 -3.71 17.70 24.21
C LEU A 19 -3.42 19.08 24.82
N LEU A 20 -2.30 19.70 24.42
CA LEU A 20 -1.89 21.02 24.90
C LEU A 20 -2.90 22.14 24.58
N ASP A 21 -3.69 21.97 23.52
CA ASP A 21 -4.77 22.90 23.13
C ASP A 21 -6.06 22.72 23.95
N GLY A 22 -6.07 21.79 24.91
CA GLY A 22 -7.22 21.46 25.74
C GLY A 22 -8.20 20.48 25.10
N SER A 23 -7.96 20.06 23.85
CA SER A 23 -8.79 19.04 23.20
C SER A 23 -8.51 17.65 23.78
N THR A 24 -9.52 16.77 23.75
CA THR A 24 -9.40 15.40 24.26
C THR A 24 -9.57 14.39 23.12
N VAL A 25 -8.64 13.44 23.00
CA VAL A 25 -8.70 12.36 22.02
C VAL A 25 -8.80 11.02 22.74
N LYS A 26 -9.88 10.29 22.51
CA LYS A 26 -10.09 8.94 23.08
C LYS A 26 -9.73 7.86 22.08
N GLY A 27 -9.15 6.76 22.54
CA GLY A 27 -8.89 5.58 21.70
C GLY A 27 -8.03 4.56 22.43
N THR A 28 -7.81 3.41 21.81
CA THR A 28 -6.96 2.35 22.34
C THR A 28 -5.55 2.49 21.79
N ILE A 29 -4.54 2.44 22.65
CA ILE A 29 -3.14 2.52 22.19
C ILE A 29 -2.83 1.30 21.32
N PHE A 30 -2.54 1.53 20.04
CA PHE A 30 -2.15 0.49 19.08
C PHE A 30 -0.64 0.26 19.09
N THR A 31 0.14 1.34 19.06
CA THR A 31 1.60 1.29 19.20
C THR A 31 2.14 2.63 19.68
N TYR A 32 3.35 2.60 20.22
CA TYR A 32 4.11 3.77 20.63
C TYR A 32 5.54 3.64 20.09
N ASN A 33 6.00 4.66 19.35
CA ASN A 33 7.37 4.76 18.88
C ASN A 33 8.09 5.87 19.68
N PRO A 34 8.98 5.52 20.63
CA PRO A 34 9.70 6.50 21.43
C PRO A 34 10.75 7.27 20.63
N VAL A 35 11.34 6.66 19.60
CA VAL A 35 12.38 7.30 18.77
C VAL A 35 11.80 8.44 17.94
N GLU A 36 10.59 8.25 17.42
CA GLU A 36 9.89 9.25 16.61
C GLU A 36 8.91 10.11 17.42
N GLU A 37 8.78 9.85 18.72
CA GLU A 37 7.83 10.52 19.63
C GLU A 37 6.38 10.44 19.12
N LEU A 38 5.95 9.25 18.67
CA LEU A 38 4.61 9.03 18.11
C LEU A 38 3.81 8.02 18.93
N ILE A 39 2.57 8.38 19.27
CA ILE A 39 1.56 7.45 19.77
C ILE A 39 0.50 7.23 18.68
N VAL A 40 0.13 5.97 18.48
CA VAL A 40 -0.91 5.58 17.52
C VAL A 40 -2.11 5.07 18.30
N LEU A 41 -3.26 5.70 18.08
CA LEU A 41 -4.54 5.33 18.67
C LEU A 41 -5.44 4.68 17.64
N PHE A 42 -6.07 3.58 18.03
CA PHE A 42 -7.20 2.97 17.33
C PHE A 42 -8.51 3.51 17.93
N GLN A 43 -9.39 4.03 17.09
CA GLN A 43 -10.68 4.61 17.49
C GLN A 43 -11.87 3.79 16.95
N GLY A 44 -11.68 2.48 16.76
CA GLY A 44 -12.70 1.59 16.24
C GLY A 44 -12.73 1.48 14.73
N ILE A 45 -13.79 0.84 14.24
CA ILE A 45 -14.03 0.61 12.81
C ILE A 45 -15.23 1.47 12.40
N SER A 46 -14.99 2.44 11.50
CA SER A 46 -16.06 3.21 10.88
C SER A 46 -16.34 2.64 9.50
N GLY A 47 -17.42 1.88 9.35
CA GLY A 47 -17.76 1.20 8.10
C GLY A 47 -16.80 0.02 7.84
N ASN A 48 -16.03 0.08 6.74
CA ASN A 48 -15.11 -0.99 6.32
C ASN A 48 -13.63 -0.65 6.52
N THR A 49 -13.32 0.47 7.21
CA THR A 49 -11.95 0.95 7.41
C THR A 49 -11.66 1.24 8.89
N PRO A 50 -10.49 0.83 9.40
CA PRO A 50 -10.08 1.16 10.76
C PRO A 50 -9.84 2.67 10.87
N ASN A 51 -10.38 3.29 11.93
CA ASN A 51 -10.09 4.68 12.23
C ASN A 51 -8.86 4.75 13.15
N VAL A 52 -7.77 5.31 12.64
CA VAL A 52 -6.48 5.40 13.33
C VAL A 52 -6.03 6.85 13.41
N LYS A 53 -5.61 7.28 14.59
CA LYS A 53 -5.01 8.60 14.82
C LYS A 53 -3.56 8.47 15.24
N ILE A 54 -2.69 9.25 14.60
CA ILE A 54 -1.27 9.35 14.94
C ILE A 54 -1.06 10.70 15.61
N ILE A 55 -0.52 10.70 16.83
CA ILE A 55 -0.33 11.89 17.65
C ILE A 55 1.13 11.96 18.07
N ARG A 56 1.75 13.15 17.91
CA ARG A 56 3.09 13.40 18.45
C ARG A 56 3.00 13.57 19.96
N THR A 57 3.83 12.85 20.71
CA THR A 57 3.77 12.85 22.18
C THR A 57 4.06 14.22 22.78
N ARG A 58 4.84 15.06 22.11
CA ARG A 58 5.08 16.47 22.51
C ARG A 58 3.81 17.31 22.67
N PHE A 59 2.71 16.92 22.01
CA PHE A 59 1.44 17.65 22.06
C PHE A 59 0.48 17.09 23.11
N ILE A 60 0.88 16.05 23.83
CA ILE A 60 0.08 15.41 24.86
C ILE A 60 0.43 16.06 26.20
N LYS A 61 -0.58 16.64 26.84
CA LYS A 61 -0.48 17.19 28.18
C LYS A 61 -0.59 16.08 29.23
N GLU A 62 -1.61 15.23 29.12
CA GLU A 62 -1.92 14.16 30.08
C GLU A 62 -2.49 12.93 29.37
N ILE A 63 -2.24 11.74 29.94
CA ILE A 63 -2.75 10.45 29.47
C ILE A 63 -3.54 9.82 30.60
N ASN A 64 -4.85 9.61 30.39
CA ASN A 64 -5.73 8.98 31.36
C ASN A 64 -6.19 7.62 30.83
N ALA A 65 -5.89 6.53 31.54
CA ALA A 65 -6.45 5.22 31.23
C ALA A 65 -7.95 5.21 31.51
N VAL A 66 -8.74 4.72 30.56
CA VAL A 66 -10.20 4.63 30.67
C VAL A 66 -10.57 3.19 31.00
N ASN A 67 -10.96 2.94 32.25
CA ASN A 67 -11.44 1.64 32.71
C ASN A 67 -12.95 1.49 32.45
N ASP A 68 -13.39 1.64 31.19
CA ASP A 68 -14.78 1.35 30.84
C ASP A 68 -14.90 -0.10 30.35
N ALA A 69 -15.77 -0.86 31.01
CA ALA A 69 -16.06 -2.27 30.74
C ALA A 69 -16.72 -2.54 29.37
N GLU A 70 -16.98 -1.49 28.58
CA GLU A 70 -17.51 -1.53 27.21
C GLU A 70 -16.52 -1.02 26.15
N ALA A 71 -15.22 -0.97 26.45
CA ALA A 71 -14.23 -0.70 25.42
C ALA A 71 -14.31 -1.78 24.33
N GLU A 72 -14.50 -1.36 23.08
CA GLU A 72 -14.48 -2.20 21.88
C GLU A 72 -13.43 -3.29 22.05
N LYS A 73 -13.91 -4.52 22.28
CA LYS A 73 -13.03 -5.67 22.50
C LYS A 73 -12.13 -5.75 21.28
N LEU A 74 -10.84 -5.51 21.49
CA LEU A 74 -9.83 -5.88 20.51
C LEU A 74 -10.15 -7.32 20.08
N PRO A 75 -10.00 -7.65 18.78
CA PRO A 75 -10.10 -9.02 18.34
C PRO A 75 -9.27 -9.88 19.31
N PRO A 76 -9.84 -10.97 19.84
CA PRO A 76 -9.13 -11.80 20.82
C PRO A 76 -7.75 -12.12 20.26
N GLN A 77 -6.72 -11.96 21.09
CA GLN A 77 -5.36 -12.34 20.72
C GLN A 77 -5.43 -13.76 20.15
N LEU A 78 -4.89 -13.96 18.95
CA LEU A 78 -4.74 -15.29 18.38
C LEU A 78 -4.01 -16.12 19.44
N ASP A 79 -4.69 -17.15 19.95
CA ASP A 79 -4.14 -18.01 20.99
C ASP A 79 -2.75 -18.47 20.53
N LEU A 80 -1.72 -18.33 21.37
CA LEU A 80 -0.37 -18.78 21.06
C LEU A 80 -0.34 -20.28 20.70
N LYS A 81 -1.40 -21.02 21.08
CA LYS A 81 -1.65 -22.42 20.74
C LYS A 81 -2.70 -22.62 19.65
N ALA A 82 -3.38 -21.57 19.17
CA ALA A 82 -4.20 -21.66 17.97
C ALA A 82 -3.26 -21.98 16.81
N ARG A 83 -3.30 -23.25 16.37
CA ARG A 83 -2.76 -23.62 15.08
C ARG A 83 -3.46 -22.75 14.06
N LEU A 84 -2.70 -21.86 13.41
CA LEU A 84 -3.15 -21.17 12.20
C LEU A 84 -3.83 -22.21 11.31
N PRO A 85 -4.97 -21.87 10.67
CA PRO A 85 -5.68 -22.81 9.81
C PRO A 85 -4.67 -23.46 8.88
N SER A 86 -4.65 -24.79 8.88
CA SER A 86 -3.60 -25.53 8.19
C SER A 86 -3.60 -25.07 6.73
N MET A 87 -2.46 -24.57 6.24
CA MET A 87 -2.30 -24.11 4.86
C MET A 87 -2.32 -25.26 3.83
N HIS A 88 -2.83 -26.42 4.22
CA HIS A 88 -3.23 -27.51 3.35
C HIS A 88 -4.69 -27.26 2.97
N ALA A 89 -4.91 -26.47 1.93
CA ALA A 89 -6.17 -26.60 1.18
C ALA A 89 -6.27 -28.06 0.75
N GLY A 90 -7.44 -28.68 0.96
CA GLY A 90 -7.72 -30.12 0.79
C GLY A 90 -7.58 -30.70 -0.62
N ARG A 91 -6.58 -30.28 -1.39
CA ARG A 91 -6.18 -30.83 -2.69
C ARG A 91 -4.65 -30.69 -2.86
N GLU A 92 -3.90 -31.57 -2.20
CA GLU A 92 -2.49 -31.97 -2.46
C GLU A 92 -1.40 -30.90 -2.72
N ARG A 93 -1.70 -29.60 -2.70
CA ARG A 93 -0.74 -28.53 -2.94
C ARG A 93 -0.80 -27.55 -1.78
N SER A 94 0.30 -27.49 -1.03
CA SER A 94 0.53 -26.48 0.01
C SER A 94 0.26 -25.09 -0.58
N LEU A 95 -0.70 -24.36 0.01
CA LEU A 95 -1.02 -22.98 -0.40
C LEU A 95 0.23 -22.08 -0.31
N PHE A 96 1.13 -22.38 0.62
CA PHE A 96 2.41 -21.69 0.76
C PHE A 96 3.31 -21.90 -0.46
N LYS A 97 3.42 -23.14 -0.97
CA LYS A 97 4.19 -23.42 -2.19
C LYS A 97 3.58 -22.70 -3.40
N TYR A 98 2.26 -22.71 -3.53
CA TYR A 98 1.56 -22.02 -4.62
C TYR A 98 1.72 -20.49 -4.55
N ALA A 99 1.54 -19.90 -3.36
CA ALA A 99 1.74 -18.47 -3.14
C ALA A 99 3.20 -18.07 -3.42
N ASN A 100 4.17 -18.86 -2.95
CA ASN A 100 5.58 -18.61 -3.24
C ASN A 100 5.91 -18.78 -4.73
N SER A 101 5.32 -19.74 -5.44
CA SER A 101 5.54 -19.86 -6.89
C SER A 101 4.96 -18.67 -7.64
N GLN A 102 3.80 -18.16 -7.23
CA GLN A 102 3.21 -16.96 -7.83
C GLN A 102 4.06 -15.72 -7.53
N LEU A 103 4.58 -15.59 -6.31
CA LEU A 103 5.49 -14.50 -5.95
C LEU A 103 6.81 -14.57 -6.72
N ARG A 104 7.37 -15.77 -6.92
CA ARG A 104 8.59 -15.95 -7.73
C ARG A 104 8.34 -15.60 -9.19
N ALA A 105 7.26 -16.10 -9.79
CA ALA A 105 6.89 -15.78 -11.16
C ALA A 105 6.65 -14.26 -11.34
N ALA A 106 5.99 -13.61 -10.40
CA ALA A 106 5.80 -12.16 -10.41
C ALA A 106 7.13 -11.38 -10.27
N ARG A 107 8.05 -11.87 -9.42
CA ARG A 107 9.40 -11.28 -9.28
C ARG A 107 10.23 -11.46 -10.55
N GLU A 108 10.21 -12.62 -11.17
CA GLU A 108 10.92 -12.89 -12.42
C GLU A 108 10.36 -12.04 -13.56
N LYS A 109 9.03 -11.93 -13.69
CA LYS A 109 8.39 -11.01 -14.66
C LYS A 109 8.80 -9.56 -14.43
N ARG A 110 8.81 -9.11 -13.16
CA ARG A 110 9.28 -7.76 -12.81
C ARG A 110 10.76 -7.57 -13.11
N ALA A 111 11.59 -8.59 -12.88
CA ALA A 111 13.01 -8.54 -13.21
C ALA A 111 13.22 -8.45 -14.73
N VAL A 112 12.47 -9.18 -15.55
CA VAL A 112 12.53 -9.07 -17.02
C VAL A 112 12.10 -7.69 -17.50
N LEU A 113 11.03 -7.13 -16.90
CA LEU A 113 10.57 -5.77 -17.19
C LEU A 113 11.58 -4.68 -16.78
N LEU A 114 12.40 -4.93 -15.76
CA LEU A 114 13.40 -3.99 -15.24
C LEU A 114 14.82 -4.25 -15.79
N GLN A 115 15.09 -5.44 -16.34
CA GLN A 115 16.39 -5.80 -16.95
C GLN A 115 16.60 -5.16 -18.33
N THR A 116 15.65 -4.34 -18.79
CA THR A 116 15.89 -3.39 -19.87
C THR A 116 16.61 -2.15 -19.37
N ASP A 117 17.69 -2.32 -18.60
CA ASP A 117 18.60 -1.26 -18.13
C ASP A 117 19.39 -0.69 -19.33
N ASP A 118 18.73 0.10 -20.16
CA ASP A 118 19.41 1.11 -20.96
C ASP A 118 19.60 2.33 -20.04
N ARG A 119 20.86 2.69 -19.78
CA ARG A 119 21.23 3.84 -18.92
C ARG A 119 20.62 5.16 -19.40
N ASN A 120 20.16 5.22 -20.64
CA ASN A 120 19.52 6.37 -21.24
C ASN A 120 18.01 6.45 -20.93
N THR A 121 17.42 5.43 -20.32
CA THR A 121 15.98 5.41 -19.99
C THR A 121 15.72 6.35 -18.80
N PRO A 122 14.87 7.38 -18.94
CA PRO A 122 14.56 8.29 -17.84
C PRO A 122 13.86 7.56 -16.69
N ILE A 123 14.15 7.95 -15.44
CA ILE A 123 13.51 7.38 -14.24
C ILE A 123 11.97 7.51 -14.32
N ALA A 124 11.47 8.63 -14.85
CA ALA A 124 10.05 8.85 -15.05
C ALA A 124 9.39 7.83 -16.01
N ALA A 125 10.14 7.32 -17.00
CA ALA A 125 9.66 6.25 -17.89
C ALA A 125 9.53 4.92 -17.15
N LEU A 126 10.48 4.60 -16.27
CA LEU A 126 10.44 3.41 -15.41
C LEU A 126 9.28 3.47 -14.40
N ASP A 127 8.99 4.65 -13.85
CA ASP A 127 7.85 4.86 -12.97
C ASP A 127 6.52 4.65 -13.71
N ALA A 128 6.40 5.21 -14.93
CA ALA A 128 5.23 5.00 -15.78
C ALA A 128 5.04 3.52 -16.14
N LEU A 129 6.11 2.83 -16.54
CA LEU A 129 6.10 1.39 -16.84
C LEU A 129 5.68 0.57 -15.63
N THR A 130 6.28 0.83 -14.47
CA THR A 130 5.97 0.11 -13.22
C THR A 130 4.52 0.31 -12.80
N LYS A 131 4.00 1.53 -12.97
CA LYS A 131 2.60 1.85 -12.66
C LYS A 131 1.63 1.12 -13.59
N LEU A 132 1.92 1.09 -14.88
CA LEU A 132 1.09 0.41 -15.87
C LEU A 132 1.17 -1.12 -15.75
N ALA A 133 2.34 -1.68 -15.45
CA ALA A 133 2.55 -3.12 -15.31
C ALA A 133 1.76 -3.75 -14.15
N ARG A 134 1.33 -2.94 -13.17
CA ARG A 134 0.43 -3.40 -12.09
C ARG A 134 -0.97 -3.73 -12.58
N ILE A 135 -1.41 -3.11 -13.68
CA ILE A 135 -2.77 -3.19 -14.19
C ILE A 135 -2.80 -4.02 -15.48
N TYR A 136 -1.75 -3.90 -16.28
CA TYR A 136 -1.65 -4.50 -17.60
C TYR A 136 -0.44 -5.45 -17.64
N PRO A 137 -0.66 -6.78 -17.55
CA PRO A 137 0.42 -7.75 -17.38
C PRO A 137 1.26 -8.00 -18.65
N ASP A 138 0.75 -7.62 -19.83
CA ASP A 138 1.35 -7.96 -21.13
C ASP A 138 2.04 -6.76 -21.81
N ILE A 139 2.34 -5.71 -21.05
CA ILE A 139 3.08 -4.54 -21.56
C ILE A 139 4.58 -4.80 -21.54
N HIS A 140 5.31 -4.15 -22.44
CA HIS A 140 6.77 -4.19 -22.45
C HIS A 140 7.36 -2.86 -22.88
N TRP A 141 8.62 -2.64 -22.50
CA TRP A 141 9.41 -1.51 -22.97
C TRP A 141 10.00 -1.84 -24.34
N ASP A 142 9.64 -1.03 -25.34
CA ASP A 142 10.23 -1.07 -26.67
C ASP A 142 11.43 -0.12 -26.70
N LYS A 143 12.63 -0.70 -26.76
CA LYS A 143 13.89 0.06 -26.72
C LYS A 143 14.17 0.82 -28.02
N GLU A 144 13.71 0.30 -29.15
CA GLU A 144 14.02 0.88 -30.47
C GLU A 144 13.24 2.18 -30.67
N GLU A 145 11.97 2.16 -30.27
CA GLU A 145 11.10 3.33 -30.35
C GLU A 145 11.10 4.18 -29.07
N GLY A 146 11.62 3.65 -27.96
CA GLY A 146 11.61 4.32 -26.66
C GLY A 146 10.20 4.53 -26.10
N VAL A 147 9.33 3.52 -26.24
CA VAL A 147 7.91 3.58 -25.85
C VAL A 147 7.50 2.38 -25.01
N ILE A 148 6.42 2.51 -24.24
CA ILE A 148 5.77 1.37 -23.56
C ILE A 148 4.71 0.82 -24.50
N ARG A 149 4.90 -0.41 -25.01
CA ARG A 149 4.01 -1.05 -25.97
C ARG A 149 3.02 -1.98 -25.27
N PHE A 150 1.74 -1.83 -25.60
CA PHE A 150 0.65 -2.69 -25.11
C PHE A 150 0.26 -3.74 -26.14
N ASN A 151 0.19 -3.33 -27.40
CA ASN A 151 -0.02 -4.18 -28.57
C ASN A 151 0.53 -3.44 -29.81
N GLN A 152 0.22 -3.92 -31.01
CA GLN A 152 0.64 -3.26 -32.26
C GLN A 152 -0.04 -1.90 -32.46
N GLU A 153 -1.21 -1.69 -31.86
CA GLU A 153 -2.04 -0.50 -32.08
C GLU A 153 -1.90 0.57 -30.98
N VAL A 154 -1.39 0.24 -29.79
CA VAL A 154 -1.41 1.13 -28.61
C VAL A 154 -0.06 1.12 -27.92
N PHE A 155 0.47 2.32 -27.71
CA PHE A 155 1.75 2.57 -27.06
C PHE A 155 1.71 3.86 -26.24
N VAL A 156 2.65 4.02 -25.31
CA VAL A 156 2.80 5.22 -24.48
C VAL A 156 4.17 5.82 -24.72
N ARG A 157 4.20 7.14 -24.97
CA ARG A 157 5.42 7.91 -25.23
C ARG A 157 5.54 9.09 -24.27
N GLY A 158 6.78 9.47 -23.96
CA GLY A 158 7.09 10.63 -23.12
C GLY A 158 7.22 11.94 -23.90
N THR A 159 6.26 12.30 -24.75
CA THR A 159 6.30 13.58 -25.49
C THR A 159 5.45 14.65 -24.79
N PRO A 160 6.00 15.83 -24.41
CA PRO A 160 7.37 16.32 -24.61
C PRO A 160 8.40 15.76 -23.61
N ASP A 161 7.98 15.23 -22.47
CA ASP A 161 8.83 14.51 -21.52
C ASP A 161 8.08 13.33 -20.85
N TRP A 162 8.82 12.48 -20.13
CA TRP A 162 8.24 11.34 -19.38
C TRP A 162 7.57 11.74 -18.07
N ASN A 163 7.61 13.03 -17.69
CA ASN A 163 6.85 13.53 -16.54
C ASN A 163 5.36 13.63 -16.88
N THR A 164 5.03 13.84 -18.16
CA THR A 164 3.65 13.79 -18.69
C THR A 164 3.52 12.76 -19.80
N PRO A 165 3.53 11.44 -19.48
CA PRO A 165 3.42 10.40 -20.50
C PRO A 165 2.05 10.43 -21.18
N VAL A 166 2.05 10.20 -22.49
CA VAL A 166 0.87 10.24 -23.36
C VAL A 166 0.67 8.87 -24.01
N ALA A 167 -0.52 8.31 -23.82
CA ALA A 167 -0.97 7.13 -24.56
C ALA A 167 -1.44 7.51 -25.96
N VAL A 168 -1.01 6.76 -26.97
CA VAL A 168 -1.28 7.01 -28.40
C VAL A 168 -1.72 5.71 -29.04
N ALA A 169 -2.68 5.81 -29.97
CA ALA A 169 -3.05 4.72 -30.85
C ALA A 169 -2.43 4.94 -32.24
N ALA A 170 -2.05 3.86 -32.92
CA ALA A 170 -1.58 3.88 -34.30
C ALA A 170 -2.71 4.33 -35.26
N ASP A 171 -2.32 4.89 -36.41
CA ASP A 171 -3.29 5.30 -37.43
C ASP A 171 -4.07 4.09 -37.96
N GLY A 172 -5.40 4.15 -37.91
CA GLY A 172 -6.29 3.04 -38.28
C GLY A 172 -6.58 2.04 -37.15
N ALA A 173 -6.19 2.34 -35.91
CA ALA A 173 -6.51 1.51 -34.76
C ALA A 173 -8.02 1.32 -34.55
N THR A 174 -8.39 0.16 -34.01
CA THR A 174 -9.79 -0.18 -33.73
C THR A 174 -10.39 0.70 -32.63
N ASP A 175 -11.72 0.84 -32.59
CA ASP A 175 -12.44 1.60 -31.54
C ASP A 175 -12.08 1.11 -30.13
N ASN A 176 -11.80 -0.19 -29.99
CA ASN A 176 -11.35 -0.79 -28.73
C ASN A 176 -9.98 -0.24 -28.30
N SER A 177 -9.04 -0.09 -29.23
CA SER A 177 -7.71 0.47 -28.98
C SER A 177 -7.79 1.96 -28.61
N VAL A 178 -8.67 2.74 -29.26
CA VAL A 178 -8.93 4.14 -28.87
C VAL A 178 -9.51 4.23 -27.45
N SER A 179 -10.44 3.33 -27.11
CA SER A 179 -11.00 3.26 -25.75
C SER A 179 -9.94 2.91 -24.70
N LEU A 180 -8.98 2.05 -25.07
CA LEU A 180 -7.88 1.62 -24.21
C LEU A 180 -6.93 2.79 -23.93
N VAL A 181 -6.60 3.61 -24.93
CA VAL A 181 -5.82 4.85 -24.76
C VAL A 181 -6.43 5.75 -23.69
N GLY A 182 -7.75 5.98 -23.75
CA GLY A 182 -8.44 6.80 -22.74
C GLY A 182 -8.34 6.24 -21.32
N ARG A 183 -8.35 4.91 -21.16
CA ARG A 183 -8.17 4.25 -19.84
C ARG A 183 -6.74 4.32 -19.35
N ILE A 184 -5.76 4.13 -20.24
CA ILE A 184 -4.34 4.24 -19.93
C ILE A 184 -4.02 5.68 -19.50
N GLN A 185 -4.50 6.69 -20.24
CA GLN A 185 -4.26 8.09 -19.91
C GLN A 185 -4.85 8.47 -18.54
N LYS A 186 -6.07 8.01 -18.22
CA LYS A 186 -6.67 8.19 -16.89
C LYS A 186 -5.86 7.53 -15.79
N THR A 187 -5.26 6.37 -16.06
CA THR A 187 -4.43 5.64 -15.11
C THR A 187 -3.13 6.39 -14.84
N LEU A 188 -2.49 6.91 -15.89
CA LEU A 188 -1.27 7.71 -15.77
C LEU A 188 -1.51 9.01 -14.99
N ALA A 189 -2.66 9.65 -15.16
CA ALA A 189 -3.02 10.91 -14.48
C ALA A 189 -3.35 10.78 -12.97
N LYS A 190 -3.67 9.59 -12.46
CA LYS A 190 -3.95 9.39 -11.03
C LYS A 190 -2.66 9.51 -10.21
N LYS A 191 -2.57 10.47 -9.28
CA LYS A 191 -1.43 10.59 -8.36
C LYS A 191 -1.37 9.41 -7.39
#